data_AF-A0AAQ4QFW2-F1
#
_entry.id   AF-A0AAQ4QFW2-F1
#
_cell.length_a   1.000
_cell.length_b   1.000
_cell.length_c   1.000
_cell.angle_alpha   90.00
_cell.angle_beta   90.00
_cell.angle_gamma   90.00
#
_symmetry.space_group_name_H-M   'P 1'
#
loop_
_entity.id
_entity.type
_entity.pdbx_description
1 polymer ?
#
loop_
_entity_poly.entity_id
_entity_poly.type
_entity_poly.pdbx_seq_one_letter_code
_entity_poly.pdbx_strand_id
1 'polypeptide(L)'
;MAYTWTLLFSLFTSPILRVCTASPLPSVEVMKMAKQLVVRLDDFQFPTDLTIGALDYDFSGTKSIVAALERCNSPISESLEGVTQVKTELSSLIGFLRRLKQCSEDPEPTSPEPTPQDQRFIQSKTFEGLKRTREYLQQLQQNLDNLDTC
;
A
#
# COMPACT_ATOMS: atom_id res chain seq x y z
N MET A 1 70.37 -11.79 22.38
CA MET A 1 69.83 -10.50 21.90
C MET A 1 68.39 -10.71 21.48
N ALA A 2 67.48 -9.79 21.86
CA ALA A 2 66.40 -9.23 21.02
C ALA A 2 65.25 -10.16 20.53
N TYR A 3 63.93 -9.91 20.69
CA TYR A 3 63.14 -8.85 21.33
C TYR A 3 61.74 -9.41 21.65
N THR A 4 61.23 -8.98 22.79
CA THR A 4 59.82 -8.89 23.20
C THR A 4 58.96 -8.13 22.20
N TRP A 5 57.98 -8.75 21.54
CA TRP A 5 56.92 -8.04 20.80
C TRP A 5 55.52 -8.54 21.19
N THR A 6 54.94 -7.77 22.13
CA THR A 6 53.56 -7.26 22.12
C THR A 6 52.39 -8.23 22.18
N LEU A 7 51.96 -8.49 23.43
CA LEU A 7 50.59 -8.24 23.87
C LEU A 7 50.05 -6.96 23.21
N LEU A 8 48.94 -7.03 22.47
CA LEU A 8 47.94 -5.98 22.21
C LEU A 8 46.97 -6.44 21.10
N PHE A 9 46.09 -7.39 21.42
CA PHE A 9 44.86 -7.61 20.63
C PHE A 9 43.60 -7.56 21.50
N SER A 10 43.69 -6.89 22.66
CA SER A 10 42.53 -6.34 23.35
C SER A 10 42.34 -4.91 22.85
N LEU A 11 41.39 -4.67 21.94
CA LEU A 11 40.71 -3.38 21.67
C LEU A 11 39.83 -3.38 20.40
N PHE A 12 39.36 -4.53 19.91
CA PHE A 12 38.18 -4.55 19.01
C PHE A 12 36.89 -4.42 19.84
N THR A 13 36.79 -3.34 20.62
CA THR A 13 35.52 -2.78 21.06
C THR A 13 34.94 -2.02 19.87
N SER A 14 34.30 -2.76 18.96
CA SER A 14 33.47 -2.16 17.93
C SER A 14 32.35 -1.39 18.61
N PRO A 15 32.07 -0.13 18.22
CA PRO A 15 30.98 0.61 18.81
C PRO A 15 29.68 -0.08 18.38
N ILE A 16 28.87 -0.51 19.35
CA ILE A 16 27.46 -0.80 19.09
C ILE A 16 26.80 0.57 18.86
N LEU A 17 27.01 1.14 17.67
CA LEU A 17 26.16 2.20 17.17
C LEU A 17 24.80 1.52 16.91
N ARG A 18 23.97 1.48 17.95
CA ARG A 18 22.52 1.40 17.79
C ARG A 18 22.15 2.64 16.99
N VAL A 19 22.15 2.49 15.66
CA VAL A 19 21.47 3.42 14.77
C VAL A 19 20.01 3.34 15.19
N CYS A 20 19.57 4.33 15.98
CA CYS A 20 18.15 4.58 16.17
C CYS A 20 17.61 5.02 14.82
N THR A 21 17.21 4.06 13.99
CA THR A 21 16.29 4.34 12.90
C THR A 21 14.98 4.74 13.57
N ALA A 22 14.75 6.04 13.72
CA ALA A 22 13.40 6.52 13.98
C ALA A 22 12.51 5.89 12.90
N SER A 23 11.53 5.09 13.31
CA SER A 23 10.60 4.51 12.35
C SER A 23 9.97 5.67 11.59
N PRO A 24 9.96 5.64 10.24
CA PRO A 24 9.32 6.70 9.47
C PRO A 24 7.87 6.85 9.94
N LEU A 25 7.42 8.10 10.00
CA LEU A 25 6.04 8.42 10.38
C LEU A 25 5.08 7.60 9.51
N PRO A 26 4.00 7.05 10.08
CA PRO A 26 2.99 6.29 9.34
C PRO A 26 2.54 6.95 8.04
N SER A 27 2.31 8.26 8.06
CA SER A 27 1.89 9.07 6.90
C SER A 27 2.93 9.08 5.78
N VAL A 28 4.24 9.07 6.10
CA VAL A 28 5.33 9.05 5.12
C VAL A 28 5.36 7.73 4.37
N GLU A 29 5.19 6.61 5.09
CA GLU A 29 5.20 5.29 4.44
C GLU A 29 3.93 5.06 3.61
N VAL A 30 2.75 5.49 4.10
CA VAL A 30 1.50 5.49 3.29
C VAL A 30 1.67 6.34 2.04
N MET A 31 2.25 7.54 2.16
CA MET A 31 2.50 8.41 1.00
C MET A 31 3.39 7.73 -0.04
N LYS A 32 4.47 7.10 0.41
CA LYS A 32 5.43 6.41 -0.45
C LYS A 32 4.76 5.26 -1.19
N MET A 33 4.02 4.41 -0.48
CA MET A 33 3.28 3.30 -1.09
C MET A 33 2.23 3.79 -2.08
N ALA A 34 1.45 4.82 -1.71
CA ALA A 34 0.43 5.40 -2.59
C ALA A 34 1.03 6.01 -3.86
N LYS A 35 2.15 6.74 -3.76
CA LYS A 35 2.87 7.29 -4.92
C LYS A 35 3.36 6.20 -5.87
N GLN A 36 3.99 5.16 -5.32
CA GLN A 36 4.49 4.04 -6.12
C GLN A 36 3.36 3.34 -6.89
N LEU A 37 2.22 3.10 -6.21
CA LEU A 37 1.02 2.54 -6.84
C LEU A 37 0.45 3.45 -7.93
N VAL A 38 0.41 4.78 -7.73
CA VAL A 38 -0.07 5.72 -8.76
C VAL A 38 0.82 5.70 -9.99
N VAL A 39 2.14 5.73 -9.82
CA VAL A 39 3.10 5.66 -10.94
C VAL A 39 2.88 4.37 -11.75
N ARG A 40 2.66 3.24 -11.08
CA ARG A 40 2.37 2.00 -11.79
C ARG A 40 1.01 2.01 -12.48
N LEU A 41 0.01 2.64 -11.87
CA LEU A 41 -1.31 2.78 -12.48
C LEU A 41 -1.29 3.70 -13.71
N ASP A 42 -0.30 4.60 -13.84
CA ASP A 42 -0.10 5.43 -15.03
C ASP A 42 0.41 4.61 -16.24
N ASP A 43 0.99 3.43 -16.04
CA ASP A 43 1.41 2.54 -17.14
C ASP A 43 0.20 1.89 -17.86
N PHE A 44 -0.99 1.93 -17.24
CA PHE A 44 -2.21 1.38 -17.83
C PHE A 44 -2.89 2.40 -18.75
N GLN A 45 -3.14 2.00 -19.98
CA GLN A 45 -4.00 2.76 -20.90
C GLN A 45 -5.47 2.43 -20.58
N PHE A 46 -6.19 3.42 -20.04
CA PHE A 46 -7.61 3.30 -19.78
C PHE A 46 -8.44 3.62 -21.02
N PRO A 47 -9.53 2.89 -21.30
CA PRO A 47 -10.47 3.25 -22.36
C PRO A 47 -11.01 4.67 -22.17
N THR A 48 -11.07 5.47 -23.24
CA THR A 48 -11.49 6.88 -23.18
C THR A 48 -12.96 7.04 -22.78
N ASP A 49 -13.79 6.03 -23.08
CA ASP A 49 -15.21 5.92 -22.74
C ASP A 49 -15.45 5.42 -21.30
N LEU A 50 -14.40 5.02 -20.57
CA LEU A 50 -14.51 4.55 -19.19
C LEU A 50 -14.86 5.71 -18.25
N THR A 51 -16.16 5.83 -17.96
CA THR A 51 -16.68 6.81 -17.02
C THR A 51 -16.74 6.19 -15.63
N ILE A 52 -16.14 6.84 -14.64
CA ILE A 52 -16.26 6.45 -13.23
C ILE A 52 -17.28 7.38 -12.59
N GLY A 53 -18.26 6.80 -11.88
CA GLY A 53 -19.20 7.59 -11.09
C GLY A 53 -18.48 8.42 -10.02
N ALA A 54 -19.14 9.47 -9.54
CA ALA A 54 -18.59 10.35 -8.53
C ALA A 54 -18.05 9.55 -7.32
N LEU A 55 -16.84 9.90 -6.91
CA LEU A 55 -16.13 9.25 -5.83
C LEU A 55 -16.32 10.07 -4.55
N ASP A 56 -17.30 9.67 -3.74
CA ASP A 56 -17.48 10.22 -2.40
C ASP A 56 -16.73 9.31 -1.42
N TYR A 57 -15.44 9.59 -1.28
CA TYR A 57 -14.57 8.84 -0.39
C TYR A 57 -14.40 9.55 0.93
N ASP A 58 -14.79 8.84 1.98
CA ASP A 58 -14.51 9.24 3.33
C ASP A 58 -13.05 8.94 3.68
N PHE A 59 -12.30 10.00 3.98
CA PHE A 59 -10.92 9.94 4.46
C PHE A 59 -10.84 10.16 5.99
N SER A 60 -11.96 10.09 6.72
CA SER A 60 -12.01 10.23 8.18
C SER A 60 -11.46 8.98 8.89
N GLY A 61 -10.14 8.83 8.79
CA GLY A 61 -9.38 7.83 9.49
C GLY A 61 -9.18 6.51 8.74
N THR A 62 -8.29 5.70 9.31
CA THR A 62 -7.70 4.52 8.67
C THR A 62 -8.72 3.43 8.31
N LYS A 63 -9.83 3.30 9.06
CA LYS A 63 -10.89 2.30 8.75
C LYS A 63 -11.62 2.63 7.44
N SER A 64 -12.08 3.87 7.28
CA SER A 64 -12.76 4.32 6.06
C SER A 64 -11.83 4.20 4.85
N ILE A 65 -10.54 4.48 5.04
CA ILE A 65 -9.53 4.32 4.00
C ILE A 65 -9.36 2.85 3.58
N VAL A 66 -9.23 1.94 4.55
CA VAL A 66 -9.13 0.49 4.27
C VAL A 66 -10.37 -0.01 3.51
N ALA A 67 -11.57 0.33 3.98
CA ALA A 67 -12.81 -0.09 3.34
C ALA A 67 -12.94 0.43 1.90
N ALA A 68 -12.50 1.66 1.63
CA ALA A 68 -12.48 2.23 0.30
C ALA A 68 -11.49 1.51 -0.63
N LEU A 69 -10.27 1.22 -0.15
CA LEU A 69 -9.26 0.49 -0.92
C LEU A 69 -9.70 -0.97 -1.21
N GLU A 70 -10.35 -1.64 -0.27
CA GLU A 70 -10.89 -2.99 -0.48
C GLU A 70 -12.00 -3.00 -1.54
N ARG A 71 -12.89 -1.99 -1.52
CA ARG A 71 -13.91 -1.82 -2.56
C ARG A 71 -13.28 -1.59 -3.94
N CYS A 72 -12.16 -0.90 -4.01
CA CYS A 72 -11.41 -0.72 -5.26
C CYS A 72 -10.72 -2.01 -5.71
N ASN A 73 -10.24 -2.82 -4.77
CA ASN A 73 -9.53 -4.08 -5.02
C ASN A 73 -10.45 -5.22 -5.49
N SER A 74 -11.69 -5.27 -4.98
CA SER A 74 -12.65 -6.35 -5.26
C SER A 74 -12.92 -6.60 -6.76
N PRO A 75 -13.16 -5.60 -7.62
CA PRO A 75 -13.43 -5.82 -9.04
C PRO A 75 -12.16 -6.09 -9.88
N ILE A 76 -10.96 -6.01 -9.27
CA ILE A 76 -9.70 -6.18 -9.99
C ILE A 76 -9.39 -7.68 -10.15
N SER A 77 -9.61 -8.18 -11.36
CA SER A 77 -9.23 -9.53 -11.74
C SER A 77 -7.74 -9.62 -12.05
N GLU A 78 -7.09 -10.68 -11.55
CA GLU A 78 -5.68 -11.00 -11.81
C GLU A 78 -5.42 -11.55 -13.21
N SER A 79 -6.47 -11.75 -14.01
CA SER A 79 -6.39 -12.32 -15.36
C SER A 79 -5.72 -11.39 -16.39
N LEU A 80 -5.42 -10.14 -16.03
CA LEU A 80 -4.81 -9.16 -16.93
C LEU A 80 -3.33 -8.96 -16.55
N GLU A 81 -2.45 -8.93 -17.55
CA GLU A 81 -1.01 -8.77 -17.33
C GLU A 81 -0.69 -7.45 -16.58
N GLY A 82 0.27 -7.48 -15.65
CA GLY A 82 0.62 -6.35 -14.80
C GLY A 82 -0.35 -6.09 -13.63
N VAL A 83 -1.60 -6.57 -13.69
CA VAL A 83 -2.61 -6.32 -12.65
C VAL A 83 -2.33 -7.08 -11.36
N THR A 84 -1.76 -8.28 -11.45
CA THR A 84 -1.34 -9.04 -10.26
C THR A 84 -0.39 -8.26 -9.36
N GLN A 85 0.53 -7.49 -9.97
CA GLN A 85 1.51 -6.68 -9.24
C GLN A 85 0.83 -5.48 -8.55
N VAL A 86 -0.09 -4.80 -9.24
CA VAL A 86 -0.91 -3.72 -8.67
C VAL A 86 -1.74 -4.25 -7.51
N LYS A 87 -2.41 -5.39 -7.69
CA LYS A 87 -3.25 -6.00 -6.66
C LYS A 87 -2.46 -6.41 -5.41
N THR A 88 -1.23 -6.89 -5.62
CA THR A 88 -0.31 -7.25 -4.53
C THR A 88 0.12 -6.02 -3.74
N GLU A 89 0.54 -4.95 -4.43
CA GLU A 89 0.93 -3.69 -3.77
C GLU A 89 -0.25 -3.02 -3.08
N LEU A 90 -1.43 -3.04 -3.69
CA LEU A 90 -2.67 -2.53 -3.09
C LEU A 90 -3.03 -3.31 -1.82
N SER A 91 -2.93 -4.64 -1.87
CA SER A 91 -3.14 -5.50 -0.69
C SER A 91 -2.09 -5.25 0.40
N SER A 92 -0.84 -4.95 0.02
CA SER A 92 0.22 -4.56 0.95
C SER A 92 -0.09 -3.24 1.66
N LEU A 93 -0.55 -2.23 0.93
CA LEU A 93 -0.98 -0.94 1.48
C LEU A 93 -2.17 -1.11 2.44
N ILE A 94 -3.19 -1.88 2.04
CA ILE A 94 -4.33 -2.21 2.91
C ILE A 94 -3.82 -2.89 4.20
N GLY A 95 -2.91 -3.86 4.07
CA GLY A 95 -2.32 -4.54 5.22
C GLY A 95 -1.51 -3.61 6.12
N PHE A 96 -0.79 -2.63 5.57
CA PHE A 96 -0.07 -1.61 6.34
C PHE A 96 -1.05 -0.74 7.13
N LEU A 97 -2.11 -0.24 6.47
CA LEU A 97 -3.15 0.57 7.12
C LEU A 97 -3.89 -0.21 8.22
N ARG A 98 -4.19 -1.50 8.03
CA ARG A 98 -4.75 -2.34 9.10
C ARG A 98 -3.83 -2.44 10.32
N ARG A 99 -2.51 -2.55 10.11
CA ARG A 99 -1.53 -2.60 11.21
C ARG A 99 -1.42 -1.27 11.97
N LEU A 100 -1.56 -0.13 11.30
CA LEU A 100 -1.58 1.18 11.98
C LEU A 100 -2.70 1.28 13.03
N LYS A 101 -3.77 0.51 12.87
CA LYS A 101 -4.99 0.57 13.68
C LYS A 101 -5.02 -0.45 14.83
N GLN A 102 -3.95 -1.21 15.08
CA GLN A 102 -3.86 -2.20 16.18
C GLN A 102 -3.87 -1.60 17.61
N CYS A 103 -4.44 -0.41 17.80
CA CYS A 103 -4.84 0.12 19.10
C CYS A 103 -6.24 -0.33 19.54
N SER A 104 -7.05 -0.96 18.68
CA SER A 104 -8.24 -1.74 19.07
C SER A 104 -8.65 -2.69 17.94
N GLU A 105 -8.65 -3.99 18.25
CA GLU A 105 -9.07 -5.08 17.36
C GLU A 105 -10.44 -4.81 16.75
N ASP A 106 -10.54 -4.94 15.42
CA ASP A 106 -11.79 -5.31 14.76
C ASP A 106 -11.49 -6.46 13.79
N PRO A 107 -12.47 -7.33 13.50
CA PRO A 107 -12.27 -8.53 12.69
C PRO A 107 -12.01 -8.21 11.21
N GLU A 108 -11.29 -9.14 10.59
CA GLU A 108 -10.89 -9.15 9.19
C GLU A 108 -12.11 -9.23 8.24
N PRO A 109 -12.18 -8.43 7.17
CA PRO A 109 -13.27 -8.50 6.22
C PRO A 109 -13.13 -9.74 5.33
N THR A 110 -14.22 -10.50 5.27
CA THR A 110 -14.38 -11.67 4.40
C THR A 110 -14.43 -11.23 2.93
N SER A 111 -13.54 -11.81 2.11
CA SER A 111 -13.50 -11.59 0.66
C SER A 111 -14.78 -12.10 0.00
N PRO A 112 -15.35 -11.37 -0.98
CA PRO A 112 -16.50 -11.85 -1.74
C PRO A 112 -16.11 -13.04 -2.64
N GLU A 113 -17.07 -13.96 -2.79
CA GLU A 113 -16.96 -15.19 -3.59
C GLU A 113 -16.99 -14.88 -5.10
N PRO A 114 -16.14 -15.51 -5.92
CA PRO A 114 -16.06 -15.21 -7.34
C PRO A 114 -17.30 -15.71 -8.10
N THR A 115 -17.99 -14.79 -8.79
CA THR A 115 -19.11 -15.12 -9.69
C THR A 115 -18.59 -15.33 -11.12
N PRO A 116 -19.06 -16.33 -11.89
CA PRO A 116 -18.68 -16.49 -13.29
C PRO A 116 -19.11 -15.27 -14.12
N GLN A 117 -18.17 -14.63 -14.81
CA GLN A 117 -18.42 -13.44 -15.63
C GLN A 117 -17.75 -13.57 -17.01
N ASP A 118 -18.33 -12.94 -18.02
CA ASP A 118 -17.77 -12.84 -19.37
C ASP A 118 -16.40 -12.14 -19.34
N GLN A 119 -15.43 -12.61 -20.10
CA GLN A 119 -14.07 -12.06 -20.17
C GLN A 119 -14.03 -10.57 -20.53
N ARG A 120 -14.97 -10.08 -21.37
CA ARG A 120 -15.09 -8.64 -21.67
C ARG A 120 -15.59 -7.84 -20.46
N PHE A 121 -16.51 -8.42 -19.71
CA PHE A 121 -17.00 -7.82 -18.47
C PHE A 121 -15.91 -7.77 -17.41
N ILE A 122 -15.10 -8.84 -17.28
CA ILE A 122 -13.94 -8.91 -16.40
C ILE A 122 -12.93 -7.81 -16.74
N GLN A 123 -12.57 -7.64 -18.01
CA GLN A 123 -11.62 -6.59 -18.42
C GLN A 123 -12.17 -5.19 -18.11
N SER A 124 -13.43 -4.92 -18.45
CA SER A 124 -14.08 -3.64 -18.17
C SER A 124 -14.09 -3.33 -16.66
N LYS A 125 -14.45 -4.31 -15.82
CA LYS A 125 -14.46 -4.16 -14.36
C LYS A 125 -13.06 -4.02 -13.77
N THR A 126 -12.07 -4.71 -14.31
CA THR A 126 -10.67 -4.51 -13.93
C THR A 126 -10.22 -3.09 -14.25
N PHE A 127 -10.48 -2.56 -15.46
CA PHE A 127 -10.12 -1.18 -15.80
C PHE A 127 -10.86 -0.15 -14.94
N GLU A 128 -12.15 -0.36 -14.67
CA GLU A 128 -12.93 0.48 -13.74
C GLU A 128 -12.28 0.48 -12.34
N GLY A 129 -11.93 -0.70 -11.82
CA GLY A 129 -11.28 -0.86 -10.52
C GLY A 129 -9.91 -0.19 -10.44
N LEU A 130 -9.08 -0.36 -11.48
CA LEU A 130 -7.74 0.24 -11.56
C LEU A 130 -7.80 1.76 -11.63
N LYS A 131 -8.66 2.33 -12.49
CA LYS A 131 -8.81 3.78 -12.62
C LYS A 131 -9.42 4.39 -11.34
N ARG A 132 -10.37 3.70 -10.72
CA ARG A 132 -10.94 4.08 -9.42
C ARG A 132 -9.87 4.05 -8.30
N THR A 133 -9.01 3.03 -8.29
CA THR A 133 -7.87 2.93 -7.37
C THR A 133 -6.92 4.12 -7.56
N ARG A 134 -6.61 4.48 -8.81
CA ARG A 134 -5.73 5.62 -9.13
C ARG A 134 -6.29 6.93 -8.57
N GLU A 135 -7.55 7.23 -8.86
CA GLU A 135 -8.22 8.44 -8.39
C GLU A 135 -8.28 8.48 -6.86
N TYR A 136 -8.60 7.35 -6.22
CA TYR A 136 -8.56 7.22 -4.76
C TYR A 136 -7.18 7.52 -4.19
N LEU A 137 -6.12 6.92 -4.72
CA LEU A 137 -4.76 7.10 -4.22
C LEU A 137 -4.25 8.53 -4.44
N GLN A 138 -4.67 9.20 -5.50
CA GLN A 138 -4.36 10.62 -5.73
C GLN A 138 -5.03 11.51 -4.68
N GLN A 139 -6.29 11.25 -4.34
CA GLN A 139 -7.00 11.98 -3.27
C GLN A 139 -6.44 11.64 -1.89
N LEU A 140 -6.12 10.38 -1.62
CA LEU A 140 -5.52 9.94 -0.37
C LEU A 140 -4.23 10.72 -0.09
N GLN A 141 -3.37 10.89 -1.09
CA GLN A 141 -2.12 11.65 -0.98
C GLN A 141 -2.33 13.11 -0.55
N GLN A 142 -3.47 13.71 -0.88
CA GLN A 142 -3.83 15.09 -0.50
C GLN A 142 -4.46 15.18 0.89
N ASN A 143 -4.90 14.06 1.45
CA ASN A 143 -5.64 13.97 2.70
C ASN A 143 -4.91 13.13 3.75
N LEU A 144 -3.60 12.91 3.59
CA LEU A 144 -2.80 12.10 4.51
C LEU A 144 -2.72 12.68 5.93
N ASP A 145 -2.92 13.99 6.09
CA ASP A 145 -2.97 14.63 7.40
C ASP A 145 -4.20 14.20 8.23
N ASN A 146 -5.21 13.61 7.57
CA ASN A 146 -6.39 13.02 8.20
C ASN A 146 -6.20 11.54 8.57
N LEU A 147 -4.99 10.98 8.35
CA LEU A 147 -4.65 9.69 8.91
C LEU A 147 -4.57 9.84 10.42
N ASP A 148 -5.63 9.42 11.12
CA ASP A 148 -5.57 9.20 12.56
C ASP A 148 -4.44 8.21 12.86
N THR A 149 -3.32 8.75 13.34
CA THR A 149 -2.24 8.00 13.97
C THR A 149 -2.52 7.94 15.46
N CYS A 150 -2.60 6.73 16.03
CA CYS A 150 -2.58 6.53 17.47
C CYS A 150 -1.21 6.86 18.07
#